data_AF-A0A933A0G1-F1
#
_entry.id   AF-A0A933A0G1-F1
#
_cell.length_a   1.000
_cell.length_b   1.000
_cell.length_c   1.000
_cell.angle_alpha   90.00
_cell.angle_beta   90.00
_cell.angle_gamma   90.00
#
_symmetry.space_group_name_H-M   'P 1'
#
loop_
_entity.id
_entity.type
_entity.pdbx_description
1 polymer ?
#
loop_
_entity_poly.entity_id
_entity_poly.type
_entity_poly.pdbx_seq_one_letter_code
_entity_poly.pdbx_strand_id
1 'polypeptide(L)'
;TSMVVVGLMWRWLYEQDGIINYALVSTGLAERPVSWLGSPDLALYSVMFVTLWKGLGYYMVIYLAGLQAISPEFEEAAALDGASRAQVFRHVILPLLRPSLLLASTISAIAALKVFEEIYVMTGGGPMFRTYTMFYYIFDKGFQQLDLGYAAALGVVLAAAILALSWLNFKIFRHGGLQYY
;
A
#
# COMPACT_ATOMS: atom_id res chain seq x y z
N THR A 1 14.73 -4.43 -0.33
CA THR A 1 14.75 -5.22 -1.59
C THR A 1 14.27 -4.37 -2.74
N SER A 2 14.88 -4.49 -3.92
CA SER A 2 14.52 -3.73 -5.12
C SER A 2 13.11 -4.10 -5.62
N MET A 3 12.26 -3.11 -5.92
CA MET A 3 10.95 -3.38 -6.50
C MET A 3 11.06 -4.04 -7.86
N VAL A 4 12.08 -3.70 -8.64
CA VAL A 4 12.26 -4.22 -10.00
C VAL A 4 12.39 -5.74 -9.96
N VAL A 5 13.19 -6.27 -9.03
CA VAL A 5 13.35 -7.72 -8.85
C VAL A 5 12.02 -8.36 -8.43
N VAL A 6 11.31 -7.77 -7.47
CA VAL A 6 10.00 -8.26 -7.01
C VAL A 6 8.99 -8.25 -8.15
N GLY A 7 8.92 -7.17 -8.93
CA GLY A 7 8.00 -7.01 -10.04
C GLY A 7 8.26 -8.01 -11.17
N LEU A 8 9.53 -8.26 -11.49
CA LEU A 8 9.92 -9.29 -12.47
C LEU A 8 9.54 -10.70 -11.98
N MET A 9 9.83 -11.02 -10.71
CA MET A 9 9.44 -12.30 -10.13
C MET A 9 7.91 -12.49 -10.19
N TRP A 10 7.14 -11.51 -9.75
CA TRP A 10 5.67 -11.60 -9.79
C TRP A 10 5.11 -11.64 -11.19
N ARG A 11 5.75 -10.96 -12.16
CA ARG A 11 5.39 -11.07 -13.57
C ARG A 11 5.53 -12.50 -14.07
N TRP A 12 6.62 -13.20 -13.75
CA TRP A 12 6.78 -14.63 -14.07
C TRP A 12 5.78 -15.52 -13.35
N LEU A 13 5.49 -15.25 -12.07
CA LEU A 13 4.47 -16.01 -11.33
C LEU A 13 3.07 -15.87 -11.96
N TYR A 14 2.76 -14.70 -12.52
CA TYR A 14 1.50 -14.36 -13.17
C TYR A 14 1.42 -14.71 -14.66
N GLU A 15 2.47 -15.28 -15.26
CA GLU A 15 2.40 -15.76 -16.64
C GLU A 15 1.39 -16.92 -16.79
N GLN A 16 0.95 -17.17 -18.03
CA GLN A 16 -0.02 -18.25 -18.30
C GLN A 16 0.51 -19.62 -17.84
N ASP A 17 1.80 -19.88 -18.09
CA ASP A 17 2.50 -21.08 -17.64
C ASP A 17 3.19 -20.91 -16.26
N GLY A 18 2.90 -19.80 -15.58
CA GLY A 18 3.44 -19.48 -14.26
C GLY A 18 2.91 -20.40 -13.16
N ILE A 19 3.65 -20.51 -12.06
CA ILE A 19 3.32 -21.44 -10.97
C ILE A 19 1.95 -21.18 -10.33
N ILE A 20 1.48 -19.92 -10.32
CA ILE A 20 0.17 -19.57 -9.76
C ILE A 20 -0.93 -20.18 -10.63
N ASN A 21 -0.86 -20.01 -11.95
CA ASN A 21 -1.82 -20.60 -12.87
C ASN A 21 -1.72 -22.14 -12.88
N TYR A 22 -0.51 -22.70 -12.85
CA TYR A 22 -0.33 -24.14 -12.70
C TYR A 22 -1.02 -24.69 -11.45
N ALA A 23 -0.85 -24.04 -10.29
CA ALA A 23 -1.49 -24.45 -9.04
C ALA A 23 -3.02 -24.33 -9.11
N LEU A 24 -3.55 -23.25 -9.68
CA LEU A 24 -5.00 -23.03 -9.80
C LEU A 24 -5.67 -24.04 -10.74
N VAL A 25 -5.03 -24.34 -11.87
CA VAL A 25 -5.57 -25.31 -12.84
C VAL A 25 -5.45 -26.73 -12.31
N SER A 26 -4.31 -27.10 -11.70
CA SER A 26 -4.11 -28.45 -11.15
C SER A 26 -5.01 -28.77 -9.95
N THR A 27 -5.38 -27.77 -9.16
CA THR A 27 -6.34 -27.92 -8.04
C THR A 27 -7.80 -27.83 -8.46
N GLY A 28 -8.09 -27.55 -9.74
CA GLY A 28 -9.46 -27.38 -10.25
C GLY A 28 -10.14 -26.08 -9.82
N LEU A 29 -9.41 -25.15 -9.18
CA LEU A 29 -9.92 -23.82 -8.79
C LEU A 29 -10.12 -22.89 -10.00
N ALA A 30 -9.45 -23.19 -11.12
CA ALA A 30 -9.65 -22.50 -12.40
C ALA A 30 -9.68 -23.52 -13.55
N GLU A 31 -10.64 -23.38 -14.46
CA GLU A 31 -10.73 -24.23 -15.66
C GLU A 31 -9.64 -23.92 -16.70
N ARG A 32 -9.10 -22.69 -16.66
CA ARG A 32 -8.11 -22.18 -17.60
C ARG A 32 -7.17 -21.17 -16.92
N PRO A 33 -5.94 -20.98 -17.43
CA PRO A 33 -5.02 -19.98 -16.90
C PRO A 33 -5.64 -18.59 -16.87
N VAL A 34 -5.46 -17.91 -15.74
CA VAL A 34 -5.97 -16.54 -15.52
C VAL A 34 -4.98 -15.54 -16.10
N SER A 35 -5.49 -14.58 -16.87
CA SER A 35 -4.69 -13.47 -17.42
C SER A 35 -4.60 -12.32 -16.40
N TRP A 36 -3.77 -12.50 -15.38
CA TRP A 36 -3.60 -11.55 -14.26
C TRP A 36 -3.24 -10.14 -14.71
N LEU A 37 -2.23 -10.02 -15.58
CA LEU A 37 -1.71 -8.74 -16.07
C LEU A 37 -2.25 -8.35 -17.44
N GLY A 38 -2.84 -9.31 -18.18
CA GLY A 38 -3.40 -9.07 -19.51
C GLY A 38 -4.88 -8.71 -19.52
N SER A 39 -5.60 -8.91 -18.41
CA SER A 39 -7.02 -8.52 -18.29
C SER A 39 -7.18 -7.07 -17.78
N PRO A 40 -7.97 -6.22 -18.48
CA PRO A 40 -8.33 -4.86 -18.02
C PRO A 40 -9.00 -4.78 -16.65
N ASP A 41 -9.59 -5.88 -16.20
CA ASP A 41 -10.31 -5.93 -14.93
C ASP A 41 -9.45 -6.46 -13.78
N LEU A 42 -8.39 -7.23 -14.07
CA LEU A 42 -7.54 -7.85 -13.05
C LEU A 42 -6.15 -7.22 -12.93
N ALA A 43 -5.64 -6.55 -13.96
CA ALA A 43 -4.28 -6.05 -13.98
C ALA A 43 -3.99 -5.10 -12.81
N LEU A 44 -4.88 -4.14 -12.56
CA LEU A 44 -4.71 -3.19 -11.46
C LEU A 44 -4.70 -3.90 -10.10
N TYR A 45 -5.64 -4.82 -9.86
CA TYR A 45 -5.70 -5.55 -8.60
C TYR A 45 -4.49 -6.46 -8.39
N SER A 46 -4.01 -7.09 -9.47
CA SER A 46 -2.82 -7.96 -9.43
C SER A 46 -1.58 -7.17 -9.05
N VAL A 47 -1.42 -5.95 -9.59
CA VAL A 47 -0.32 -5.05 -9.22
C VAL A 47 -0.49 -4.54 -7.79
N MET A 48 -1.69 -4.09 -7.40
CA MET A 48 -1.99 -3.63 -6.04
C MET A 48 -1.66 -4.69 -4.99
N PHE A 49 -1.98 -5.96 -5.28
CA PHE A 49 -1.66 -7.07 -4.39
C PHE A 49 -0.15 -7.17 -4.14
N VAL A 50 0.68 -7.07 -5.18
CA VAL A 50 2.15 -7.12 -5.04
C VAL A 50 2.66 -5.92 -4.24
N THR A 51 2.13 -4.72 -4.49
CA THR A 51 2.48 -3.51 -3.73
C THR A 51 2.14 -3.68 -2.25
N LEU A 52 0.95 -4.18 -1.93
CA LEU A 52 0.53 -4.46 -0.56
C LEU A 52 1.44 -5.51 0.08
N TRP A 53 1.61 -6.65 -0.58
CA TRP A 53 2.44 -7.76 -0.09
C TRP A 53 3.85 -7.32 0.26
N LYS A 54 4.50 -6.53 -0.61
CA LYS A 54 5.85 -5.99 -0.35
C LYS A 54 5.86 -5.01 0.82
N GLY A 55 4.82 -4.18 0.94
CA GLY A 55 4.71 -3.16 1.99
C GLY A 55 4.40 -3.74 3.37
N LEU A 56 3.72 -4.89 3.45
CA LEU A 56 3.22 -5.48 4.69
C LEU A 56 4.29 -5.58 5.78
N GLY A 57 5.46 -6.12 5.46
CA GLY A 57 6.53 -6.31 6.45
C GLY A 57 7.00 -4.98 7.07
N TYR A 58 7.10 -3.93 6.26
CA TYR A 58 7.50 -2.60 6.74
C TYR A 58 6.48 -2.00 7.69
N TYR A 59 5.19 -2.02 7.33
CA TYR A 59 4.13 -1.47 8.16
C TYR A 59 3.90 -2.30 9.44
N MET A 60 4.05 -3.63 9.36
CA MET A 60 4.00 -4.50 10.53
C MET A 60 5.05 -4.12 11.58
N VAL A 61 6.28 -3.81 11.18
CA VAL A 61 7.33 -3.38 12.12
C VAL A 61 6.93 -2.09 12.84
N ILE A 62 6.34 -1.13 12.12
CA ILE A 62 5.85 0.12 12.73
C ILE A 62 4.74 -0.17 13.76
N TYR A 63 3.79 -1.04 13.41
CA TYR A 63 2.71 -1.42 14.33
C TYR A 63 3.23 -2.20 15.54
N LEU A 64 4.16 -3.13 15.35
CA LEU A 64 4.76 -3.90 16.45
C LEU A 64 5.56 -3.01 17.39
N ALA A 65 6.36 -2.07 16.87
CA ALA A 65 7.05 -1.09 17.69
C ALA A 65 6.07 -0.22 18.48
N GLY A 66 4.95 0.18 17.85
CA GLY A 66 3.86 0.90 18.52
C GLY A 66 3.22 0.08 19.64
N LEU A 67 2.93 -1.20 19.40
CA LEU A 67 2.34 -2.09 20.40
C LEU A 67 3.31 -2.35 21.56
N GLN A 68 4.60 -2.52 21.29
CA GLN A 68 5.62 -2.73 22.32
C GLN A 68 5.84 -1.50 23.21
N ALA A 69 5.50 -0.30 22.74
CA ALA A 69 5.57 0.92 23.53
C ALA A 69 4.40 1.08 24.52
N ILE A 70 3.33 0.29 24.37
CA ILE A 70 2.18 0.31 25.27
C ILE A 70 2.52 -0.50 26.52
N SER A 71 2.44 0.11 27.70
CA SER A 71 2.65 -0.61 28.96
C SER A 71 1.56 -1.68 29.16
N PRO A 72 1.91 -2.93 29.53
CA PRO A 72 0.92 -3.97 29.81
C PRO A 72 0.00 -3.62 30.99
N GLU A 73 0.42 -2.70 31.87
CA GLU A 73 -0.39 -2.21 33.00
C GLU A 73 -1.75 -1.63 32.56
N PHE A 74 -1.83 -1.02 31.37
CA PHE A 74 -3.09 -0.50 30.84
C PHE A 74 -4.08 -1.62 30.49
N GLU A 75 -3.58 -2.76 30.00
CA GLU A 75 -4.41 -3.93 29.70
C GLU A 75 -4.86 -4.64 30.99
N GLU A 76 -3.95 -4.76 31.96
CA GLU A 76 -4.24 -5.36 33.27
C GLU A 76 -5.28 -4.55 34.04
N ALA A 77 -5.15 -3.22 34.08
CA ALA A 77 -6.12 -2.33 34.71
C ALA A 77 -7.51 -2.46 34.07
N ALA A 78 -7.59 -2.45 32.74
CA ALA A 78 -8.86 -2.61 32.04
C ALA A 78 -9.49 -3.99 32.28
N ALA A 79 -8.68 -5.05 32.42
CA ALA A 79 -9.16 -6.38 32.77
C ALA A 79 -9.71 -6.45 34.20
N LEU A 80 -9.08 -5.76 35.16
CA LEU A 80 -9.58 -5.61 36.53
C LEU A 80 -10.91 -4.85 36.58
N ASP A 81 -11.10 -3.87 35.69
CA ASP A 81 -12.36 -3.14 35.51
C ASP A 81 -13.45 -3.96 34.78
N GLY A 82 -13.18 -5.23 34.46
CA GLY A 82 -14.13 -6.14 33.80
C GLY A 82 -14.28 -5.94 32.29
N ALA A 83 -13.35 -5.25 31.63
CA ALA A 83 -13.39 -5.07 30.19
C ALA A 83 -13.09 -6.37 29.42
N SER A 84 -13.92 -6.68 28.43
CA SER A 84 -13.67 -7.76 27.46
C SER A 84 -12.49 -7.42 26.52
N ARG A 85 -11.86 -8.44 25.92
CA ARG A 85 -10.72 -8.27 24.98
C ARG A 85 -11.02 -7.29 23.83
N ALA A 86 -12.24 -7.29 23.31
CA ALA A 86 -12.65 -6.36 22.26
C ALA A 86 -12.76 -4.91 22.77
N GLN A 87 -13.19 -4.72 24.01
CA GLN A 87 -13.23 -3.40 24.66
C GLN A 87 -11.81 -2.88 24.94
N VAL A 88 -10.91 -3.74 25.45
CA VAL A 88 -9.49 -3.42 25.65
C VAL A 88 -8.85 -3.01 24.31
N PHE A 89 -9.05 -3.79 23.25
CA PHE A 89 -8.51 -3.43 21.93
C PHE A 89 -9.03 -2.07 21.44
N ARG A 90 -10.34 -1.84 21.49
CA ARG A 90 -10.96 -0.64 20.90
C ARG A 90 -10.74 0.64 21.72
N HIS A 91 -10.69 0.52 23.05
CA HIS A 91 -10.65 1.68 23.96
C HIS A 91 -9.29 1.90 24.62
N VAL A 92 -8.39 0.92 24.64
CA VAL A 92 -7.05 1.03 25.22
C VAL A 92 -6.00 0.95 24.12
N ILE A 93 -5.90 -0.20 23.44
CA ILE A 93 -4.82 -0.44 22.46
C ILE A 93 -4.94 0.51 21.27
N LEU A 94 -6.12 0.57 20.62
CA LEU A 94 -6.31 1.35 19.39
C LEU A 94 -6.06 2.86 19.59
N PRO A 95 -6.53 3.51 20.69
CA PRO A 95 -6.19 4.90 20.98
C PRO A 95 -4.70 5.12 21.28
N LEU A 96 -4.06 4.23 22.05
CA LEU A 96 -2.63 4.33 22.36
C LEU A 96 -1.75 4.06 21.14
N LEU A 97 -2.21 3.25 20.19
CA LEU A 97 -1.53 2.96 18.92
C LEU A 97 -1.69 4.07 17.87
N ARG A 98 -2.49 5.11 18.12
CA ARG A 98 -2.75 6.21 17.18
C ARG A 98 -1.49 6.85 16.59
N PRO A 99 -0.40 7.12 17.34
CA PRO A 99 0.83 7.68 16.76
C PRO A 99 1.45 6.78 15.69
N SER A 100 1.48 5.46 15.93
CA SER A 100 1.99 4.48 14.96
C SER A 100 1.04 4.31 13.77
N LEU A 101 -0.28 4.38 13.99
CA LEU A 101 -1.27 4.39 12.91
C LEU A 101 -1.14 5.63 12.02
N LEU A 102 -0.93 6.80 12.60
CA LEU A 102 -0.67 8.04 11.87
C LEU A 102 0.59 7.91 11.02
N LEU A 103 1.68 7.43 11.61
CA LEU A 103 2.95 7.27 10.91
C LEU A 103 2.83 6.29 9.74
N ALA A 104 2.33 5.08 10.00
CA ALA A 104 2.18 4.05 8.98
C ALA A 104 1.20 4.49 7.87
N SER A 105 0.06 5.07 8.24
CA SER A 105 -0.93 5.52 7.25
C SER A 105 -0.42 6.68 6.40
N THR A 106 0.29 7.66 6.99
CA THR A 106 0.93 8.75 6.25
C THR A 106 1.95 8.21 5.25
N ILE A 107 2.87 7.34 5.69
CA ILE A 107 3.88 6.77 4.80
C ILE A 107 3.22 5.95 3.68
N SER A 108 2.20 5.16 4.01
CA SER A 108 1.47 4.35 3.03
C SER A 108 0.71 5.19 2.00
N ALA A 109 0.11 6.31 2.41
CA ALA A 109 -0.60 7.21 1.53
C ALA A 109 0.35 7.92 0.55
N ILE A 110 1.51 8.36 1.04
CA ILE A 110 2.57 8.93 0.20
C ILE A 110 3.09 7.88 -0.79
N ALA A 111 3.32 6.66 -0.32
CA ALA A 111 3.80 5.56 -1.16
C ALA A 111 2.77 5.22 -2.27
N ALA A 112 1.48 5.15 -1.95
CA ALA A 112 0.41 4.87 -2.91
C ALA A 112 0.34 5.90 -4.05
N LEU A 113 0.50 7.19 -3.75
CA LEU A 113 0.53 8.25 -4.76
C LEU A 113 1.79 8.23 -5.63
N LYS A 114 2.87 7.63 -5.15
CA LYS A 114 4.16 7.52 -5.82
C LYS A 114 4.40 6.16 -6.49
N VAL A 115 3.38 5.30 -6.58
CA VAL A 115 3.49 3.98 -7.22
C VAL A 115 3.90 4.15 -8.69
N PHE A 116 5.04 3.54 -9.03
CA PHE A 116 5.67 3.67 -10.35
C PHE A 116 6.38 2.39 -10.77
N GLU A 117 7.36 1.95 -9.99
CA GLU A 117 8.23 0.82 -10.36
C GLU A 117 7.42 -0.45 -10.62
N GLU A 118 6.38 -0.68 -9.82
CA GLU A 118 5.45 -1.79 -9.94
C GLU A 118 4.71 -1.75 -11.27
N ILE A 119 4.16 -0.59 -11.61
CA ILE A 119 3.38 -0.38 -12.83
C ILE A 119 4.29 -0.54 -14.05
N TYR A 120 5.45 0.12 -14.02
CA TYR A 120 6.42 0.11 -15.12
C TYR A 120 6.92 -1.31 -15.42
N VAL A 121 7.33 -2.06 -14.40
CA VAL A 121 7.92 -3.39 -14.58
C VAL A 121 6.88 -4.45 -14.93
N MET A 122 5.71 -4.41 -14.28
CA MET A 122 4.73 -5.48 -14.41
C MET A 122 3.79 -5.27 -15.60
N THR A 123 3.36 -4.04 -15.87
CA THR A 123 2.27 -3.78 -16.83
C THR A 123 2.58 -2.72 -17.89
N GLY A 124 3.57 -1.84 -17.65
CA GLY A 124 3.80 -0.68 -18.50
C GLY A 124 2.58 0.25 -18.63
N GLY A 125 1.71 0.29 -17.61
CA GLY A 125 0.45 1.05 -17.65
C GLY A 125 -0.72 0.33 -18.34
N GLY A 126 -0.50 -0.87 -18.88
CA GLY A 126 -1.54 -1.66 -19.55
C GLY A 126 -2.35 -2.58 -18.63
N PRO A 127 -3.34 -3.29 -19.20
CA PRO A 127 -3.86 -3.13 -20.56
C PRO A 127 -4.84 -1.95 -20.63
N MET A 128 -4.98 -1.32 -21.81
CA MET A 128 -5.92 -0.22 -22.07
C MET A 128 -5.84 0.93 -21.03
N PHE A 129 -4.63 1.32 -20.63
CA PHE A 129 -4.38 2.37 -19.64
C PHE A 129 -4.99 2.10 -18.25
N ARG A 130 -5.42 0.86 -17.95
CA ARG A 130 -6.11 0.53 -16.68
C ARG A 130 -5.22 0.58 -15.45
N THR A 131 -3.90 0.54 -15.64
CA THR A 131 -2.92 0.70 -14.56
C THR A 131 -2.14 2.02 -14.67
N TYR A 132 -2.55 2.95 -15.53
CA TYR A 132 -1.91 4.27 -15.61
C TYR A 132 -2.12 5.06 -14.30
N THR A 133 -1.05 5.23 -13.54
CA THR A 133 -1.02 6.11 -12.36
C THR A 133 -0.57 7.51 -12.74
N MET A 134 -0.86 8.49 -11.88
CA MET A 134 -0.42 9.88 -12.10
C MET A 134 1.11 9.98 -12.21
N PHE A 135 1.84 9.25 -11.36
CA PHE A 135 3.30 9.22 -11.42
C PHE A 135 3.80 8.58 -12.72
N TYR A 136 3.20 7.48 -13.15
CA TYR A 136 3.53 6.86 -14.44
C TYR A 136 3.26 7.79 -15.62
N TYR A 137 2.16 8.53 -15.59
CA TYR A 137 1.82 9.50 -16.63
C TYR A 137 2.84 10.66 -16.71
N ILE A 138 3.33 11.15 -15.56
CA ILE A 138 4.43 12.14 -15.52
C ILE A 138 5.68 11.58 -16.20
N PHE A 139 6.03 10.33 -15.88
CA PHE A 139 7.17 9.66 -16.49
C PHE A 139 7.00 9.51 -18.01
N ASP A 140 5.85 9.04 -18.46
CA ASP A 140 5.53 8.88 -19.88
C ASP A 140 5.66 10.21 -20.65
N LYS A 141 5.11 11.29 -20.10
CA LYS A 141 5.23 12.63 -20.70
C LYS A 141 6.66 13.16 -20.74
N GLY A 142 7.40 13.01 -19.65
CA GLY A 142 8.74 13.56 -19.54
C GLY A 142 9.79 12.77 -20.33
N PHE A 143 9.74 11.44 -20.26
CA PHE A 143 10.81 10.58 -20.76
C PHE A 143 10.49 9.86 -22.06
N GLN A 144 9.22 9.57 -22.36
CA GLN A 144 8.85 8.97 -23.66
C GLN A 144 8.48 10.03 -24.69
N GLN A 145 7.71 11.04 -24.28
CA GLN A 145 7.24 12.10 -25.18
C GLN A 145 8.17 13.32 -25.19
N LEU A 146 9.17 13.36 -24.30
CA LEU A 146 10.14 14.46 -24.15
C LEU A 146 9.51 15.83 -23.83
N ASP A 147 8.27 15.85 -23.33
CA ASP A 147 7.58 17.06 -22.89
C ASP A 147 7.91 17.33 -21.41
N LEU A 148 9.18 17.72 -21.19
CA LEU A 148 9.73 17.94 -19.85
C LEU A 148 9.03 19.09 -19.11
N GLY A 149 8.57 20.12 -19.83
CA GLY A 149 7.86 21.26 -19.25
C GLY A 149 6.50 20.86 -18.68
N TYR A 150 5.71 20.12 -19.47
CA TYR A 150 4.43 19.60 -19.00
C TYR A 150 4.58 18.56 -17.89
N ALA A 151 5.55 17.64 -18.02
CA ALA A 151 5.85 16.66 -16.99
C ALA A 151 6.25 17.32 -15.65
N ALA A 152 7.07 18.37 -15.69
CA ALA A 152 7.44 19.13 -14.49
C ALA A 152 6.21 19.80 -13.83
N ALA A 153 5.33 20.40 -14.63
CA ALA A 153 4.09 21.00 -14.11
C ALA A 153 3.19 19.96 -13.41
N LEU A 154 3.00 18.80 -14.04
CA LEU A 154 2.28 17.67 -13.43
C LEU A 154 2.95 17.18 -12.15
N GLY A 155 4.29 17.17 -12.11
CA GLY A 155 5.07 16.83 -10.92
C GLY A 155 4.80 17.75 -9.73
N VAL A 156 4.70 19.07 -9.97
CA VAL A 156 4.33 20.05 -8.93
C VAL A 156 2.90 19.81 -8.45
N VAL A 157 1.96 19.53 -9.34
CA VAL A 157 0.58 19.20 -8.99
C VAL A 157 0.52 17.94 -8.12
N LEU A 158 1.25 16.88 -8.50
CA LEU A 158 1.32 15.65 -7.71
C LEU A 158 1.95 15.89 -6.33
N ALA A 159 3.01 16.70 -6.25
CA ALA A 159 3.62 17.07 -4.98
C ALA A 159 2.63 17.83 -4.08
N ALA A 160 1.87 18.77 -4.63
CA ALA A 160 0.80 19.46 -3.90
C ALA A 160 -0.29 18.50 -3.41
N ALA A 161 -0.70 17.53 -4.23
CA ALA A 161 -1.67 16.51 -3.85
C ALA A 161 -1.14 15.61 -2.71
N ILE A 162 0.13 15.21 -2.76
CA ILE A 162 0.79 14.43 -1.70
C ILE A 162 0.82 15.23 -0.39
N LEU A 163 1.16 16.51 -0.44
CA LEU A 163 1.19 17.38 0.74
C LEU A 163 -0.21 17.56 1.33
N ALA A 164 -1.22 17.80 0.49
CA ALA A 164 -2.61 17.93 0.93
C ALA A 164 -3.11 16.64 1.59
N LEU A 165 -2.83 15.48 1.00
CA LEU A 165 -3.22 14.19 1.56
C LEU A 165 -2.50 13.90 2.89
N SER A 166 -1.20 14.20 2.97
CA SER A 166 -0.42 14.02 4.20
C SER A 166 -0.90 14.94 5.32
N TRP A 167 -1.24 16.19 5.00
CA TRP A 167 -1.81 17.13 5.95
C TRP A 167 -3.20 16.69 6.43
N LEU A 168 -4.05 16.18 5.52
CA LEU A 168 -5.35 15.63 5.88
C LEU A 168 -5.20 14.41 6.80
N ASN A 169 -4.28 13.50 6.48
CA ASN A 169 -3.98 12.34 7.33
C ASN A 169 -3.56 12.81 8.74
N PHE A 170 -2.60 13.74 8.81
CA PHE A 170 -2.17 14.31 10.08
C PHE A 170 -3.33 14.93 10.87
N LYS A 171 -4.22 15.70 10.22
CA LYS A 171 -5.37 16.33 10.86
C LYS A 171 -6.36 15.32 11.45
N ILE A 172 -6.64 14.22 10.73
CA ILE A 172 -7.56 13.16 11.18
C ILE A 172 -7.04 12.49 12.45
N PHE A 173 -5.74 12.16 12.49
CA PHE A 173 -5.17 11.43 13.62
C PHE A 173 -4.72 12.33 14.79
N ARG A 174 -4.49 13.64 14.56
CA ARG A 174 -4.08 14.59 15.62
C ARG A 174 -5.16 14.84 16.68
N HIS A 175 -6.45 14.69 16.35
CA HIS A 175 -7.54 14.90 17.33
C HIS A 175 -7.69 13.77 18.35
N GLY A 176 -6.85 12.73 18.28
CA GLY A 176 -6.89 11.60 19.20
C GLY A 176 -5.64 11.38 20.06
N GLY A 177 -4.59 12.18 19.88
CA GLY A 177 -3.38 12.13 20.70
C GLY A 177 -3.60 12.92 21.96
N LEU A 178 -4.01 12.25 23.04
CA LEU A 178 -4.00 12.82 24.37
C LEU A 178 -2.57 13.27 24.68
N GLN A 179 -2.41 14.58 24.80
CA GLN A 179 -1.34 15.20 25.57
C GLN A 179 -1.50 14.72 27.03
N TYR A 180 -0.95 13.56 27.36
CA TYR A 180 -0.67 13.19 28.74
C TYR A 180 0.82 12.89 28.86
N TYR A 181 1.59 13.96 28.66
CA TYR A 181 2.78 14.25 29.44
C TYR A 181 2.62 15.66 29.99
#